data_AF-A0A1B6G4Y4-F1
#
_entry.id   AF-A0A1B6G4Y4-F1
#
_cell.length_a   1.000
_cell.length_b   1.000
_cell.length_c   1.000
_cell.angle_alpha   90.00
_cell.angle_beta   90.00
_cell.angle_gamma   90.00
#
_symmetry.space_group_name_H-M   'P 1'
#
loop_
_entity.id
_entity.type
_entity.pdbx_description
1 polymer ?
#
loop_
_entity_poly.entity_id
_entity_poly.type
_entity_poly.pdbx_seq_one_letter_code
_entity_poly.pdbx_strand_id
1 'polypeptide(L)'
;HAAQQWPWKEKLSIAFFRGSRTNSERDSLVLLSREQPDLVDAAYTKNQAWKSEKDTLYSPPAEEVALEDHCKYKYLFNFRGVAASFRLKHLFLCESLVFNVGDEWMEFFHIALKPWVHYIPVKSNATKKELRELLDFFKHHDDIAHKIAKMGRDFIWNHLRNKEVFCYWKLLLKKYSRLLNFKPKLQGTEIEIV
;
A
#
# COMPACT_ATOMS: atom_id res chain seq x y z
N HIS A 1 -5.71 -18.73 3.48
CA HIS A 1 -5.22 -17.33 3.31
C HIS A 1 -4.95 -17.11 1.82
N ALA A 2 -5.32 -15.97 1.22
CA ALA A 2 -5.18 -15.76 -0.24
C ALA A 2 -3.74 -15.98 -0.77
N ALA A 3 -2.72 -15.64 0.02
CA ALA A 3 -1.32 -15.95 -0.34
C ALA A 3 -0.98 -17.45 -0.45
N GLN A 4 -1.71 -18.32 0.26
CA GLN A 4 -1.52 -19.78 0.15
C GLN A 4 -2.13 -20.34 -1.15
N GLN A 5 -3.17 -19.67 -1.68
CA GLN A 5 -3.76 -20.02 -2.97
C GLN A 5 -2.87 -19.59 -4.14
N TRP A 6 -2.00 -18.61 -3.93
CA TRP A 6 -1.08 -18.08 -4.95
C TRP A 6 0.38 -18.14 -4.48
N PRO A 7 1.02 -19.32 -4.47
CA PRO A 7 2.45 -19.45 -4.22
C PRO A 7 3.26 -18.58 -5.19
N TRP A 8 4.43 -18.10 -4.78
CA TRP A 8 5.25 -17.16 -5.56
C TRP A 8 5.45 -17.55 -7.04
N LYS A 9 5.71 -18.84 -7.30
CA LYS A 9 5.93 -19.38 -8.66
C LYS A 9 4.69 -19.34 -9.56
N GLU A 10 3.50 -19.28 -8.99
CA GLU A 10 2.22 -19.26 -9.71
C GLU A 10 1.68 -17.84 -9.91
N LYS A 11 2.25 -16.85 -9.19
CA LYS A 11 1.88 -15.45 -9.37
C LYS A 11 2.32 -14.94 -10.75
N LEU A 12 1.46 -14.13 -11.37
CA LEU A 12 1.72 -13.43 -12.61
C LEU A 12 2.90 -12.45 -12.44
N SER A 13 3.89 -12.52 -13.33
CA SER A 13 5.02 -11.58 -13.40
C SER A 13 4.61 -10.23 -14.01
N ILE A 14 3.51 -9.66 -13.53
CA ILE A 14 2.90 -8.39 -13.95
C ILE A 14 2.77 -7.50 -12.73
N ALA A 15 3.04 -6.20 -12.89
CA ALA A 15 2.79 -5.21 -11.86
C ALA A 15 1.32 -4.81 -11.79
N PHE A 16 0.78 -4.65 -10.60
CA PHE A 16 -0.65 -4.45 -10.42
C PHE A 16 -1.00 -3.26 -9.51
N PHE A 17 -2.01 -2.51 -9.95
CA PHE A 17 -2.68 -1.49 -9.14
C PHE A 17 -4.14 -1.29 -9.58
N ARG A 18 -5.07 -1.42 -8.64
CA ARG A 18 -6.47 -1.03 -8.82
C ARG A 18 -6.92 -0.08 -7.71
N GLY A 19 -7.31 1.13 -8.08
CA GLY A 19 -7.81 2.15 -7.15
C GLY A 19 -8.09 3.48 -7.84
N SER A 20 -8.75 4.42 -7.15
CA SER A 20 -9.14 5.71 -7.72
C SER A 20 -7.99 6.73 -7.79
N ARG A 21 -8.17 7.81 -8.55
CA ARG A 21 -7.16 8.88 -8.70
C ARG A 21 -7.23 9.90 -7.57
N THR A 22 -6.92 9.49 -6.34
CA THR A 22 -6.87 10.40 -5.18
C THR A 22 -5.60 11.25 -5.13
N ASN A 23 -4.63 10.97 -6.00
CA ASN A 23 -3.40 11.72 -6.16
C ASN A 23 -2.78 11.46 -7.56
N SER A 24 -2.06 12.44 -8.13
CA SER A 24 -1.44 12.36 -9.46
C SER A 24 -0.14 11.56 -9.52
N GLU A 25 0.53 11.25 -8.41
CA GLU A 25 1.72 10.38 -8.37
C GLU A 25 1.44 8.97 -8.89
N ARG A 26 0.16 8.57 -8.92
CA ARG A 26 -0.32 7.31 -9.49
C ARG A 26 -0.30 7.31 -11.03
N ASP A 27 -0.26 8.49 -11.66
CA ASP A 27 -0.48 8.64 -13.11
C ASP A 27 0.60 7.93 -13.93
N SER A 28 1.87 8.01 -13.53
CA SER A 28 2.98 7.37 -14.25
C SER A 28 2.77 5.86 -14.42
N LEU A 29 2.30 5.16 -13.37
CA LEU A 29 2.07 3.72 -13.44
C LEU A 29 0.87 3.37 -14.33
N VAL A 30 -0.22 4.14 -14.23
CA VAL A 30 -1.41 3.93 -15.07
C VAL A 30 -1.10 4.20 -16.55
N LEU A 31 -0.34 5.25 -16.84
CA LEU A 31 0.09 5.55 -18.20
C LEU A 31 1.08 4.50 -18.74
N LEU A 32 1.98 3.98 -17.90
CA LEU A 32 2.84 2.86 -18.27
C LEU A 32 2.02 1.60 -18.60
N SER A 33 0.97 1.30 -17.83
CA SER A 33 0.07 0.17 -18.12
C SER A 33 -0.64 0.28 -19.46
N ARG A 34 -1.07 1.48 -19.86
CA ARG A 34 -1.66 1.72 -21.18
C ARG A 34 -0.67 1.49 -22.33
N GLU A 35 0.61 1.76 -22.10
CA GLU A 35 1.67 1.58 -23.09
C GLU A 35 2.20 0.14 -23.14
N GLN A 36 2.21 -0.55 -21.99
CA GLN A 36 2.82 -1.86 -21.82
C GLN A 36 1.94 -2.75 -20.92
N PRO A 37 0.78 -3.20 -21.41
CA PRO A 37 -0.16 -4.01 -20.63
C PRO A 37 0.40 -5.36 -20.19
N ASP A 38 1.37 -5.92 -20.94
CA ASP A 38 2.06 -7.17 -20.56
C ASP A 38 3.06 -6.99 -19.40
N LEU A 39 3.41 -5.74 -19.07
CA LEU A 39 4.31 -5.39 -17.97
C LEU A 39 3.52 -4.93 -16.73
N VAL A 40 2.51 -4.10 -16.93
CA VAL A 40 1.73 -3.46 -15.86
C VAL A 40 0.24 -3.53 -16.17
N ASP A 41 -0.53 -3.99 -15.21
CA ASP A 41 -1.98 -3.90 -15.14
C ASP A 41 -2.38 -2.88 -14.06
N ALA A 42 -2.50 -1.61 -14.46
CA ALA A 42 -2.82 -0.50 -13.58
C ALA A 42 -3.81 0.48 -14.24
N ALA A 43 -4.87 0.83 -13.52
CA ALA A 43 -5.96 1.67 -14.02
C ALA A 43 -6.84 2.18 -12.89
N TYR A 44 -7.54 3.27 -13.18
CA TYR A 44 -8.33 4.00 -12.20
C TYR A 44 -9.75 3.45 -12.04
N THR A 45 -10.16 3.27 -10.78
CA THR A 45 -11.57 3.05 -10.41
C THR A 45 -12.27 4.38 -10.12
N LYS A 46 -13.59 4.37 -10.04
CA LYS A 46 -14.38 5.53 -9.60
C LYS A 46 -14.40 5.61 -8.07
N ASN A 47 -14.34 6.82 -7.51
CA ASN A 47 -14.67 7.05 -6.09
C ASN A 47 -15.91 7.93 -5.97
N GLN A 48 -16.42 8.10 -4.75
CA GLN A 48 -17.62 8.89 -4.48
C GLN A 48 -17.48 10.38 -4.83
N ALA A 49 -16.26 10.89 -4.97
CA ALA A 49 -15.96 12.30 -5.30
C ALA A 49 -15.63 12.51 -6.79
N TRP A 50 -15.86 11.52 -7.65
CA TRP A 50 -15.62 11.63 -9.10
C TRP A 50 -16.46 12.74 -9.71
N LYS A 51 -15.84 13.59 -10.53
CA LYS A 51 -16.49 14.75 -11.17
C LYS A 51 -16.43 14.71 -12.69
N SER A 52 -15.39 14.11 -13.27
CA SER A 52 -15.20 14.13 -14.73
C SER A 52 -14.30 12.98 -15.21
N GLU A 53 -14.27 12.74 -16.52
CA GLU A 53 -13.38 11.76 -17.15
C GLU A 53 -11.89 12.01 -16.88
N LYS A 54 -11.51 13.26 -16.54
CA LYS A 54 -10.13 13.58 -16.11
C LYS A 54 -9.71 12.78 -14.87
N ASP A 55 -10.65 12.39 -14.01
CA ASP A 55 -10.39 11.62 -12.78
C ASP A 55 -10.01 10.16 -13.08
N THR A 56 -10.21 9.68 -14.30
CA THR A 56 -9.74 8.37 -14.79
C THR A 56 -8.77 8.53 -15.97
N LEU A 57 -8.21 9.73 -16.15
CA LEU A 57 -7.37 10.09 -17.30
C LEU A 57 -8.02 9.72 -18.64
N TYR A 58 -9.30 10.05 -18.80
CA TYR A 58 -10.09 9.86 -20.02
C TYR A 58 -10.24 8.40 -20.48
N SER A 59 -10.09 7.44 -19.56
CA SER A 59 -10.46 6.04 -19.81
C SER A 59 -11.73 5.66 -19.03
N PRO A 60 -12.50 4.67 -19.51
CA PRO A 60 -13.58 4.09 -18.72
C PRO A 60 -13.09 3.65 -17.33
N PRO A 61 -13.85 3.91 -16.26
CA PRO A 61 -13.46 3.49 -14.92
C PRO A 61 -13.38 1.96 -14.86
N ALA A 62 -12.27 1.44 -14.33
CA ALA A 62 -12.12 0.03 -14.08
C ALA A 62 -13.01 -0.42 -12.91
N GLU A 63 -13.40 -1.69 -12.92
CA GLU A 63 -14.08 -2.32 -11.79
C GLU A 63 -13.16 -2.43 -10.57
N GLU A 64 -13.77 -2.46 -9.39
CA GLU A 64 -13.03 -2.75 -8.16
C GLU A 64 -12.56 -4.21 -8.17
N VAL A 65 -11.38 -4.44 -7.63
CA VAL A 65 -10.79 -5.76 -7.49
C VAL A 65 -10.59 -6.02 -6.00
N ALA A 66 -11.04 -7.17 -5.52
CA ALA A 66 -10.90 -7.56 -4.12
C ALA A 66 -9.41 -7.63 -3.74
N LEU A 67 -9.08 -7.37 -2.47
CA LEU A 67 -7.69 -7.35 -2.02
C LEU A 67 -7.04 -8.74 -2.12
N GLU A 68 -7.83 -9.80 -1.96
CA GLU A 68 -7.43 -11.20 -2.14
C GLU A 68 -6.99 -11.48 -3.58
N ASP A 69 -7.69 -10.88 -4.56
CA ASP A 69 -7.38 -11.04 -5.99
C ASP A 69 -6.14 -10.26 -6.42
N HIS A 70 -5.62 -9.35 -5.58
CA HIS A 70 -4.29 -8.76 -5.82
C HIS A 70 -3.20 -9.82 -5.63
N CYS A 71 -3.44 -10.87 -4.84
CA CYS A 71 -2.41 -11.84 -4.49
C CYS A 71 -1.97 -12.71 -5.67
N LYS A 72 -2.68 -12.70 -6.80
CA LYS A 72 -2.25 -13.37 -8.03
C LYS A 72 -1.10 -12.67 -8.76
N TYR A 73 -0.75 -11.44 -8.40
CA TYR A 73 0.32 -10.67 -9.05
C TYR A 73 1.59 -10.61 -8.20
N LYS A 74 2.76 -10.71 -8.83
CA LYS A 74 4.05 -10.64 -8.13
C LYS A 74 4.39 -9.25 -7.62
N TYR A 75 4.05 -8.19 -8.34
CA TYR A 75 4.50 -6.84 -8.04
C TYR A 75 3.30 -5.94 -7.72
N LEU A 76 3.16 -5.48 -6.48
CA LEU A 76 2.02 -4.70 -6.01
C LEU A 76 2.43 -3.28 -5.66
N PHE A 77 1.80 -2.29 -6.29
CA PHE A 77 2.11 -0.89 -6.03
C PHE A 77 1.21 -0.28 -4.95
N ASN A 78 1.84 0.39 -3.99
CA ASN A 78 1.19 1.29 -3.06
C ASN A 78 1.55 2.74 -3.36
N PHE A 79 0.55 3.61 -3.26
CA PHE A 79 0.70 5.06 -3.35
C PHE A 79 -0.06 5.70 -2.21
N ARG A 80 0.39 6.87 -1.78
CA ARG A 80 -0.45 7.76 -0.97
C ARG A 80 -1.73 8.15 -1.72
N GLY A 81 -2.73 8.61 -0.97
CA GLY A 81 -3.91 9.29 -1.49
C GLY A 81 -3.94 10.73 -0.98
N VAL A 82 -5.02 11.09 -0.28
CA VAL A 82 -5.09 12.33 0.51
C VAL A 82 -4.02 12.32 1.62
N ALA A 83 -3.81 11.16 2.23
CA ALA A 83 -2.73 10.88 3.19
C ALA A 83 -2.14 9.48 2.92
N ALA A 84 -1.58 8.81 3.93
CA ALA A 84 -1.18 7.40 3.80
C ALA A 84 -2.38 6.51 3.38
N SER A 85 -2.13 5.45 2.62
CA SER A 85 -3.17 4.57 2.10
C SER A 85 -3.27 3.27 2.90
N PHE A 86 -4.49 2.97 3.35
CA PHE A 86 -4.80 1.71 4.00
C PHE A 86 -4.51 0.46 3.17
N ARG A 87 -4.31 0.60 1.86
CA ARG A 87 -3.95 -0.49 0.95
C ARG A 87 -2.64 -1.16 1.38
N LEU A 88 -1.64 -0.38 1.82
CA LEU A 88 -0.27 -0.87 2.01
C LEU A 88 -0.18 -2.15 2.85
N LYS A 89 -0.80 -2.16 4.03
CA LYS A 89 -0.76 -3.31 4.95
C LYS A 89 -1.35 -4.60 4.34
N HIS A 90 -2.31 -4.48 3.43
CA HIS A 90 -2.96 -5.63 2.80
C HIS A 90 -2.05 -6.24 1.72
N LEU A 91 -1.31 -5.43 0.97
CA LEU A 91 -0.44 -5.91 -0.11
C LEU A 91 0.65 -6.86 0.41
N PHE A 92 1.23 -6.54 1.57
CA PHE A 92 2.24 -7.39 2.19
C PHE A 92 1.72 -8.80 2.51
N LEU A 93 0.45 -8.91 2.91
CA LEU A 93 -0.14 -10.21 3.25
C LEU A 93 -0.26 -11.14 2.03
N CYS A 94 -0.19 -10.62 0.80
CA CYS A 94 -0.17 -11.46 -0.40
C CYS A 94 1.13 -12.24 -0.62
N GLU A 95 2.20 -11.96 0.14
CA GLU A 95 3.57 -12.42 -0.18
C GLU A 95 3.98 -12.04 -1.61
N SER A 96 3.53 -10.87 -2.06
CA SER A 96 3.94 -10.22 -3.30
C SER A 96 4.97 -9.14 -2.98
N LEU A 97 5.83 -8.81 -3.95
CA LEU A 97 6.81 -7.73 -3.79
C LEU A 97 6.08 -6.38 -3.83
N VAL A 98 6.14 -5.65 -2.72
CA VAL A 98 5.50 -4.34 -2.60
C VAL A 98 6.44 -3.24 -3.09
N PHE A 99 5.94 -2.40 -3.98
CA PHE A 99 6.57 -1.14 -4.39
C PHE A 99 5.83 0.00 -3.68
N ASN A 100 6.50 0.69 -2.76
CA ASN A 100 5.91 1.80 -2.04
C ASN A 100 6.41 3.13 -2.60
N VAL A 101 5.51 3.89 -3.20
CA VAL A 101 5.81 5.18 -3.84
C VAL A 101 5.70 6.32 -2.81
N GLY A 102 6.79 7.08 -2.67
CA GLY A 102 6.96 8.15 -1.71
C GLY A 102 7.30 7.66 -0.29
N ASP A 103 7.79 8.57 0.53
CA ASP A 103 8.22 8.33 1.91
C ASP A 103 7.69 9.37 2.93
N GLU A 104 6.94 10.37 2.48
CA GLU A 104 6.44 11.46 3.33
C GLU A 104 5.24 11.06 4.20
N TRP A 105 4.34 10.23 3.69
CA TRP A 105 3.04 9.96 4.31
C TRP A 105 3.06 8.67 5.14
N MET A 106 2.89 8.83 6.45
CA MET A 106 3.15 7.77 7.43
C MET A 106 1.91 7.36 8.23
N GLU A 107 1.71 6.05 8.38
CA GLU A 107 0.95 5.46 9.48
C GLU A 107 1.93 5.03 10.59
N PHE A 108 1.43 4.78 11.80
CA PHE A 108 2.28 4.53 12.98
C PHE A 108 3.28 3.37 12.82
N PHE A 109 2.95 2.36 11.99
CA PHE A 109 3.80 1.19 11.76
C PHE A 109 4.83 1.39 10.64
N HIS A 110 4.72 2.43 9.81
CA HIS A 110 5.62 2.63 8.67
C HIS A 110 7.07 2.86 9.11
N ILE A 111 7.31 3.46 10.27
CA ILE A 111 8.65 3.73 10.80
C ILE A 111 9.45 2.42 10.99
N ALA A 112 8.76 1.32 11.28
CA ALA A 112 9.36 0.01 11.49
C ALA A 112 9.50 -0.79 10.18
N LEU A 113 8.74 -0.44 9.13
CA LEU A 113 9.02 -0.92 7.78
C LEU A 113 10.32 -0.28 7.28
N LYS A 114 11.10 -1.04 6.50
CA LYS A 114 12.45 -0.67 6.09
C LYS A 114 12.58 -0.85 4.57
N PRO A 115 12.96 0.20 3.83
CA PRO A 115 13.18 0.10 2.39
C PRO A 115 14.27 -0.92 2.09
N TRP A 116 14.13 -1.64 0.97
CA TRP A 116 15.02 -2.72 0.51
C TRP A 116 15.07 -3.97 1.39
N VAL A 117 14.45 -3.94 2.57
CA VAL A 117 14.30 -5.08 3.48
C VAL A 117 12.88 -5.66 3.37
N HIS A 118 11.88 -4.79 3.49
CA HIS A 118 10.48 -5.20 3.53
C HIS A 118 9.75 -4.87 2.20
N TYR A 119 10.19 -3.84 1.47
CA TYR A 119 9.55 -3.36 0.25
C TYR A 119 10.55 -2.61 -0.64
N ILE A 120 10.17 -2.32 -1.89
CA ILE A 120 10.94 -1.51 -2.83
C ILE A 120 10.51 -0.04 -2.71
N PRO A 121 11.39 0.88 -2.26
CA PRO A 121 11.07 2.30 -2.26
C PRO A 121 11.08 2.85 -3.70
N VAL A 122 10.09 3.66 -4.02
CA VAL A 122 9.98 4.35 -5.31
C VAL A 122 9.80 5.84 -5.05
N LYS A 123 10.49 6.70 -5.80
CA LYS A 123 10.36 8.16 -5.64
C LYS A 123 8.95 8.62 -6.04
N SER A 124 8.42 9.62 -5.34
CA SER A 124 7.09 10.19 -5.63
C SER A 124 6.93 10.69 -7.07
N ASN A 125 8.02 11.18 -7.68
CA ASN A 125 8.06 11.66 -9.05
C ASN A 125 8.63 10.65 -10.05
N ALA A 126 8.65 9.35 -9.71
CA ALA A 126 9.19 8.32 -10.58
C ALA A 126 8.53 8.35 -11.96
N THR A 127 9.38 8.40 -12.98
CA THR A 127 8.98 8.38 -14.38
C THR A 127 8.59 6.97 -14.81
N LYS A 128 7.83 6.85 -15.90
CA LYS A 128 7.54 5.55 -16.54
C LYS A 128 8.80 4.74 -16.85
N LYS A 129 9.91 5.42 -17.21
CA LYS A 129 11.19 4.78 -17.50
C LYS A 129 11.79 4.15 -16.24
N GLU A 130 11.87 4.89 -15.13
CA GLU A 130 12.38 4.37 -13.85
C GLU A 130 11.50 3.23 -13.32
N LEU A 131 10.17 3.33 -13.46
CA LEU A 131 9.25 2.25 -13.08
C LEU A 131 9.50 0.98 -13.89
N ARG A 132 9.70 1.11 -15.21
CA ARG A 132 10.03 -0.02 -16.08
C ARG A 132 11.36 -0.66 -15.71
N GLU A 133 12.42 0.14 -15.53
CA GLU A 133 13.75 -0.36 -15.18
C GLU A 133 13.74 -1.11 -13.84
N LEU A 134 12.99 -0.62 -12.84
CA LEU A 134 12.80 -1.32 -11.57
C LEU A 134 12.06 -2.66 -11.75
N LEU A 135 11.00 -2.70 -12.56
CA LEU A 135 10.26 -3.93 -12.82
C LEU A 135 11.11 -4.94 -13.60
N ASP A 136 11.85 -4.50 -14.60
CA ASP A 136 12.75 -5.35 -15.37
C ASP A 136 13.86 -5.93 -14.50
N PHE A 137 14.42 -5.14 -13.57
CA PHE A 137 15.38 -5.64 -12.59
C PHE A 137 14.79 -6.80 -11.77
N PHE A 138 13.63 -6.62 -11.14
CA PHE A 138 13.03 -7.68 -10.30
C PHE A 138 12.45 -8.85 -11.08
N LYS A 139 12.22 -8.72 -12.39
CA LYS A 139 11.94 -9.85 -13.28
C LYS A 139 13.16 -10.73 -13.51
N HIS A 140 14.35 -10.14 -13.65
CA HIS A 140 15.61 -10.87 -13.84
C HIS A 140 16.26 -11.33 -12.52
N HIS A 141 15.80 -10.79 -11.39
CA HIS A 141 16.27 -11.12 -10.04
C HIS A 141 15.12 -11.64 -9.16
N ASP A 142 14.44 -12.69 -9.63
CA ASP A 142 13.21 -13.23 -9.02
C ASP A 142 13.43 -13.77 -7.60
N ASP A 143 14.61 -14.32 -7.32
CA ASP A 143 15.01 -14.81 -5.99
C ASP A 143 15.11 -13.66 -4.97
N ILE A 144 15.71 -12.54 -5.37
CA ILE A 144 15.79 -11.33 -4.56
C ILE A 144 14.39 -10.75 -4.36
N ALA A 145 13.57 -10.71 -5.42
CA ALA A 145 12.18 -10.25 -5.35
C ALA A 145 11.36 -11.06 -4.33
N HIS A 146 11.42 -12.39 -4.40
CA HIS A 146 10.71 -13.27 -3.47
C HIS A 146 11.19 -13.09 -2.03
N LYS A 147 12.51 -12.97 -1.84
CA LYS A 147 13.10 -12.75 -0.50
C LYS A 147 12.54 -11.50 0.16
N ILE A 148 12.51 -10.37 -0.54
CA ILE A 148 11.98 -9.10 0.00
C ILE A 148 10.46 -9.22 0.24
N ALA A 149 9.72 -9.80 -0.70
CA ALA A 149 8.27 -10.03 -0.56
C ALA A 149 7.95 -10.83 0.71
N LYS A 150 8.69 -11.91 0.95
CA LYS A 150 8.56 -12.75 2.14
C LYS A 150 8.90 -11.98 3.42
N MET A 151 9.98 -11.20 3.43
CA MET A 151 10.36 -10.38 4.59
C MET A 151 9.27 -9.35 4.93
N GLY A 152 8.73 -8.65 3.94
CA GLY A 152 7.62 -7.72 4.13
C GLY A 152 6.36 -8.40 4.67
N ARG A 153 5.99 -9.57 4.11
CA ARG A 153 4.87 -10.38 4.59
C ARG A 153 5.07 -10.80 6.05
N ASP A 154 6.22 -11.37 6.36
CA ASP A 154 6.53 -11.88 7.71
C ASP A 154 6.55 -10.75 8.74
N PHE A 155 7.01 -9.55 8.36
CA PHE A 155 6.96 -8.38 9.25
C PHE A 155 5.51 -8.01 9.62
N ILE A 156 4.63 -7.81 8.63
CA ILE A 156 3.23 -7.44 8.88
C ILE A 156 2.51 -8.55 9.65
N TRP A 157 2.73 -9.81 9.27
CA TRP A 157 2.12 -10.97 9.94
C TRP A 157 2.47 -11.05 11.44
N ASN A 158 3.72 -10.73 11.79
CA ASN A 158 4.21 -10.88 13.16
C ASN A 158 4.09 -9.62 14.03
N HIS A 159 4.05 -8.43 13.41
CA HIS A 159 4.17 -7.15 14.13
C HIS A 159 3.01 -6.16 13.91
N LEU A 160 2.00 -6.50 13.12
CA LEU A 160 0.82 -5.65 12.91
C LEU A 160 -0.50 -6.42 13.17
N ARG A 161 -0.54 -7.26 14.19
CA ARG A 161 -1.77 -7.97 14.58
C ARG A 161 -2.60 -7.08 15.51
N ASN A 162 -3.86 -7.45 15.73
CA ASN A 162 -4.75 -6.72 16.63
C ASN A 162 -4.13 -6.47 18.01
N LYS A 163 -3.44 -7.46 18.59
CA LYS A 163 -2.79 -7.29 19.90
C LYS A 163 -1.69 -6.22 19.89
N GLU A 164 -0.93 -6.08 18.79
CA GLU A 164 0.05 -5.00 18.64
C GLU A 164 -0.63 -3.64 18.50
N VAL A 165 -1.73 -3.54 17.77
CA VAL A 165 -2.53 -2.32 17.65
C VAL A 165 -3.07 -1.88 19.02
N PHE A 166 -3.67 -2.79 19.79
CA PHE A 166 -4.14 -2.51 21.15
C PHE A 166 -3.00 -2.11 22.09
N CYS A 167 -1.85 -2.80 22.01
CA CYS A 167 -0.67 -2.46 22.80
C CYS A 167 -0.15 -1.05 22.47
N TYR A 168 -0.10 -0.70 21.18
CA TYR A 168 0.31 0.63 20.73
C TYR A 168 -0.59 1.72 21.31
N TRP A 169 -1.92 1.57 21.20
CA TRP A 169 -2.88 2.52 21.78
C TRP A 169 -2.71 2.67 23.30
N LYS A 170 -2.60 1.55 24.01
CA LYS A 170 -2.39 1.55 25.47
C LYS A 170 -1.12 2.31 25.85
N LEU A 171 -0.01 2.06 25.17
CA LEU A 171 1.27 2.73 25.45
C LEU A 171 1.24 4.21 25.06
N LEU A 172 0.63 4.55 23.92
CA LEU A 172 0.47 5.92 23.46
C LEU A 172 -0.28 6.75 24.48
N LEU A 173 -1.48 6.30 24.89
CA LEU A 173 -2.33 7.03 25.84
C LEU A 173 -1.68 7.14 27.22
N LYS A 174 -1.04 6.07 27.72
CA LYS A 174 -0.32 6.10 29.01
C LYS A 174 0.88 7.04 29.01
N LYS A 175 1.57 7.19 27.88
CA LYS A 175 2.69 8.14 27.75
C LYS A 175 2.17 9.57 27.60
N TYR A 176 1.17 9.77 26.76
CA TYR A 176 0.54 11.07 26.56
C TYR A 176 -0.05 11.64 27.85
N SER A 177 -0.73 10.82 28.68
CA SER A 177 -1.34 11.28 29.92
C SER A 177 -0.33 11.84 30.94
N ARG A 178 0.95 11.45 30.86
CA ARG A 178 2.03 11.97 31.73
C ARG A 178 2.50 13.36 31.33
N LEU A 179 2.14 13.82 30.13
CA LEU A 179 2.49 15.16 29.63
C LEU A 179 1.46 16.21 30.07
N LEU A 180 0.30 15.79 30.61
CA LEU A 180 -0.73 16.71 31.08
C LEU A 180 -0.24 17.45 32.31
N ASN A 181 -0.28 18.78 32.25
CA ASN A 181 0.03 19.68 33.36
C ASN A 181 -1.24 20.17 34.09
N PHE A 182 -2.39 19.54 33.83
CA PHE A 182 -3.67 19.84 34.45
C PHE A 182 -4.43 18.55 34.79
N LYS A 183 -5.44 18.66 35.66
CA LYS A 183 -6.36 17.57 35.99
C LYS A 183 -7.62 17.68 35.12
N PRO A 184 -7.91 16.70 34.23
CA PRO A 184 -9.13 16.73 33.41
C PRO A 184 -10.39 16.77 34.27
N LYS A 185 -11.41 17.51 33.80
CA LYS A 185 -12.74 17.61 34.39
C LYS A 185 -13.79 17.48 33.29
N LEU A 186 -14.87 16.76 33.56
CA LEU A 186 -16.03 16.69 32.68
C LEU A 186 -16.76 18.03 32.67
N GLN A 187 -17.22 18.45 31.49
CA GLN A 187 -18.00 19.68 31.30
C GLN A 187 -19.50 19.45 31.41
N GLY A 188 -19.95 18.18 31.48
CA GLY A 188 -21.36 17.80 31.64
C GLY A 188 -22.16 17.79 30.34
N THR A 189 -21.51 18.07 29.21
CA THR A 189 -22.08 17.98 27.85
C THR A 189 -21.57 16.75 27.09
N GLU A 190 -20.58 16.05 27.64
CA GLU A 190 -20.04 14.84 27.05
C GLU A 190 -21.03 13.67 27.18
N ILE A 191 -21.08 12.83 26.14
CA ILE A 191 -21.87 11.60 26.11
C ILE A 191 -20.93 10.44 26.40
N GLU A 192 -21.33 9.55 27.32
CA GLU A 192 -20.60 8.31 27.59
C GLU A 192 -20.70 7.36 26.39
N ILE A 193 -19.55 6.85 25.92
CA ILE A 193 -19.48 5.85 24.86
C ILE A 193 -19.28 4.49 25.52
N VAL A 194 -20.30 3.63 25.43
CA VAL A 194 -20.32 2.27 25.98
C VAL A 194 -20.07 1.23 24.90
#